data_AF-A0A9F5J9K8-F1
#
_entry.id   AF-A0A9F5J9K8-F1
#
_cell.length_a   1.000
_cell.length_b   1.000
_cell.length_c   1.000
_cell.angle_alpha   90.00
_cell.angle_beta   90.00
_cell.angle_gamma   90.00
#
_symmetry.space_group_name_H-M   'P 1'
#
loop_
_entity.id
_entity.type
_entity.pdbx_description
1 polymer ?
#
loop_
_entity_poly.entity_id
_entity_poly.type
_entity_poly.pdbx_seq_one_letter_code
_entity_poly.pdbx_strand_id
1 'polypeptide(L)'
;MNRVGKKNEETLIEMGQTNDGEESNGPLCENTSNADSEFPGNSEGLSTTETTLLISDLQGKSGRRFNLFLKRRLRIDRRHQSKDSVFFRDGTRRIDFVLTYVDDPKMDGEKKVDRRRMFENNLVKAGLELETEDKKESENGKTYFVKIHAPWEILITYAEVLNIKVPIKENDISCAVENPLDCIFWPFRLPEIVMHPEPDYFTAPFSKERQELYLIDDESTFFSPSVRNRIVFYILTRCPYGTEEGKKKFGIKRLLNNGTYTAAYPLHDCQYWKKLNDPKCENERYTLYREWARFPRFYKEQPLDLIRKYYGEKIGIYFAWLGFYTEMLFFAALVGSICFLYGLFTMNENMSSKEICSPSIGGEIIMCPLCDRKCDYWRLNSTCESSQYSHLFDNVATLFFAIFMGIWVTLFLEFWKRRQARLEYEWDLVDFEEEQQQLQLRPEYEAKCTQKRKNPVTQELEPYLPLTSQAIRFCISGTTVLFWISLIIASMIAVIVYRLAVYAAFASIMETTETLQPIRGLLTPQLATSVTASFLNFVIIMILNFLYERIAIWITDMGRNTKNPF
;
A
#
# COMPACT_ATOMS: atom_id res chain seq x y z
N MET A 1 18.62 -58.43 -11.98
CA MET A 1 17.45 -59.25 -11.60
C MET A 1 16.27 -58.79 -12.42
N ASN A 2 15.66 -59.73 -13.14
CA ASN A 2 14.70 -59.57 -14.23
C ASN A 2 13.28 -59.12 -13.81
N ARG A 3 12.61 -58.37 -14.71
CA ARG A 3 11.21 -58.46 -15.23
C ARG A 3 10.73 -57.04 -15.57
N VAL A 4 10.47 -56.60 -16.82
CA VAL A 4 9.53 -57.08 -17.88
C VAL A 4 8.13 -57.27 -17.30
N GLY A 5 7.04 -56.60 -17.68
CA GLY A 5 6.70 -55.64 -18.74
C GLY A 5 5.18 -55.74 -18.99
N LYS A 6 4.52 -54.70 -19.52
CA LYS A 6 3.48 -54.80 -20.58
C LYS A 6 2.82 -53.45 -20.91
N LYS A 7 2.67 -53.26 -22.22
CA LYS A 7 1.92 -52.23 -22.98
C LYS A 7 0.39 -52.44 -22.90
N ASN A 8 -0.34 -51.37 -23.25
CA ASN A 8 -1.45 -51.24 -24.25
C ASN A 8 -1.99 -49.77 -24.10
N GLU A 9 -1.96 -48.83 -25.07
CA GLU A 9 -2.72 -48.71 -26.35
C GLU A 9 -4.20 -49.06 -26.17
N GLU A 10 -5.24 -48.27 -26.46
CA GLU A 10 -5.55 -47.11 -27.30
C GLU A 10 -6.91 -46.56 -26.80
N THR A 11 -7.25 -45.29 -27.02
CA THR A 11 -8.46 -44.85 -27.79
C THR A 11 -8.68 -43.34 -27.66
N LEU A 12 -8.39 -42.66 -28.76
CA LEU A 12 -8.83 -41.30 -29.11
C LEU A 12 -10.34 -41.38 -29.46
N ILE A 13 -11.18 -40.52 -28.89
CA ILE A 13 -12.55 -40.32 -29.37
C ILE A 13 -12.68 -38.84 -29.75
N GLU A 14 -12.71 -38.60 -31.06
CA GLU A 14 -13.33 -37.44 -31.69
C GLU A 14 -14.78 -37.33 -31.21
N MET A 15 -15.20 -36.15 -30.74
CA MET A 15 -16.61 -35.79 -30.71
C MET A 15 -16.87 -34.77 -31.79
N GLY A 16 -17.63 -35.25 -32.79
CA GLY A 16 -18.04 -34.53 -33.97
C GLY A 16 -19.06 -33.43 -33.69
N GLN A 17 -19.15 -32.56 -34.68
CA GLN A 17 -20.20 -31.60 -34.91
C GLN A 17 -21.55 -32.31 -35.02
N THR A 18 -22.52 -31.87 -34.24
CA THR A 18 -23.94 -32.03 -34.54
C THR A 18 -24.58 -30.65 -34.51
N ASN A 19 -24.97 -30.19 -35.70
CA ASN A 19 -26.02 -29.19 -35.87
C ASN A 19 -27.31 -29.76 -35.28
N ASP A 20 -27.91 -29.05 -34.34
CA ASP A 20 -29.35 -29.06 -34.13
C ASP A 20 -29.76 -27.65 -33.70
N GLY A 21 -30.57 -27.03 -34.55
CA GLY A 21 -31.21 -25.76 -34.27
C GLY A 21 -32.47 -26.01 -33.46
N GLU A 22 -32.61 -25.29 -32.35
CA GLU A 22 -33.90 -25.05 -31.72
C GLU A 22 -33.91 -23.60 -31.21
N GLU A 23 -34.74 -22.79 -31.89
CA GLU A 23 -35.12 -21.45 -31.48
C GLU A 23 -35.81 -21.51 -30.11
N SER A 24 -35.29 -20.79 -29.12
CA SER A 24 -36.10 -20.40 -27.97
C SER A 24 -35.90 -18.92 -27.66
N ASN A 25 -36.98 -18.16 -27.93
CA ASN A 25 -37.10 -16.72 -27.74
C ASN A 25 -37.07 -16.35 -26.25
N GLY A 26 -36.19 -15.41 -25.88
CA GLY A 26 -36.14 -14.67 -24.61
C GLY A 26 -35.78 -13.20 -24.89
N PRO A 27 -36.22 -12.24 -24.06
CA PRO A 27 -36.83 -11.01 -24.54
C PRO A 27 -35.84 -9.94 -25.03
N LEU A 28 -36.26 -9.31 -26.12
CA LEU A 28 -35.69 -8.14 -26.77
C LEU A 28 -35.93 -6.91 -25.88
N CYS A 29 -34.87 -6.29 -25.35
CA CYS A 29 -34.97 -4.93 -24.82
C CYS A 29 -34.75 -3.94 -25.96
N GLU A 30 -35.78 -3.13 -26.21
CA GLU A 30 -35.86 -2.11 -27.25
C GLU A 30 -34.79 -1.03 -27.11
N ASN A 31 -34.07 -0.79 -28.21
CA ASN A 31 -33.35 0.45 -28.44
C ASN A 31 -34.35 1.52 -28.91
N THR A 32 -34.80 2.40 -28.01
CA THR A 32 -35.42 3.68 -28.43
C THR A 32 -34.33 4.71 -28.69
N SER A 33 -34.14 5.01 -29.96
CA SER A 33 -33.54 6.24 -30.47
C SER A 33 -34.65 7.25 -30.80
N ASN A 34 -34.26 8.53 -30.74
CA ASN A 34 -34.86 9.74 -31.32
C ASN A 34 -35.73 10.65 -30.44
N ALA A 35 -35.21 11.88 -30.25
CA ALA A 35 -35.91 13.11 -30.60
C ALA A 35 -34.90 14.24 -30.94
N ASP A 36 -34.84 14.56 -32.25
CA ASP A 36 -34.71 15.85 -32.96
C ASP A 36 -34.84 17.15 -32.11
N SER A 37 -34.38 18.36 -32.46
CA SER A 37 -33.79 19.02 -33.64
C SER A 37 -33.53 20.50 -33.25
N GLU A 38 -32.55 21.18 -33.86
CA GLU A 38 -32.70 22.49 -34.53
C GLU A 38 -31.35 23.18 -34.77
N PHE A 39 -30.99 23.29 -36.05
CA PHE A 39 -30.10 24.30 -36.63
C PHE A 39 -30.95 25.16 -37.56
N PRO A 40 -30.59 26.44 -37.78
CA PRO A 40 -30.87 27.10 -39.05
C PRO A 40 -29.56 27.37 -39.79
N GLY A 41 -29.54 27.01 -41.08
CA GLY A 41 -28.52 27.44 -42.03
C GLY A 41 -28.95 28.72 -42.77
N ASN A 42 -27.97 29.36 -43.41
CA ASN A 42 -28.19 30.00 -44.70
C ASN A 42 -26.89 30.07 -45.52
N SER A 43 -27.08 29.93 -46.81
CA SER A 43 -26.16 29.67 -47.92
C SER A 43 -25.51 30.90 -48.56
N GLU A 44 -24.37 30.69 -49.24
CA GLU A 44 -23.85 31.33 -50.48
C GLU A 44 -22.31 31.07 -50.50
N GLY A 45 -21.58 30.67 -51.54
CA GLY A 45 -21.76 30.37 -52.95
C GLY A 45 -20.35 30.27 -53.60
N LEU A 46 -20.19 29.34 -54.56
CA LEU A 46 -19.30 29.41 -55.74
C LEU A 46 -17.79 29.00 -55.71
N SER A 47 -17.55 27.87 -56.40
CA SER A 47 -16.48 27.42 -57.33
C SER A 47 -14.97 27.51 -57.02
N THR A 48 -14.35 26.34 -57.16
CA THR A 48 -12.97 26.06 -57.64
C THR A 48 -12.69 26.66 -59.02
N THR A 49 -11.55 27.31 -59.27
CA THR A 49 -10.41 26.87 -60.13
C THR A 49 -9.39 28.01 -60.34
N GLU A 50 -8.13 27.62 -60.57
CA GLU A 50 -7.10 28.28 -61.38
C GLU A 50 -6.07 29.28 -60.77
N THR A 51 -4.82 28.78 -60.84
CA THR A 51 -3.57 29.44 -61.26
C THR A 51 -2.89 30.46 -60.34
N THR A 52 -1.73 30.12 -59.75
CA THR A 52 -0.38 30.32 -60.31
C THR A 52 -0.20 31.68 -60.99
N LEU A 53 0.40 32.64 -60.26
CA LEU A 53 1.11 33.86 -60.68
C LEU A 53 1.14 34.75 -59.41
N LEU A 54 2.24 35.06 -58.71
CA LEU A 54 3.60 35.40 -59.11
C LEU A 54 4.54 35.17 -57.91
N ILE A 55 5.57 34.35 -58.09
CA ILE A 55 6.83 34.48 -57.35
C ILE A 55 7.67 35.47 -58.15
N SER A 56 7.78 36.71 -57.67
CA SER A 56 8.91 37.59 -57.96
C SER A 56 8.65 38.95 -57.31
N ASP A 57 9.33 39.15 -56.18
CA ASP A 57 9.78 40.43 -55.60
C ASP A 57 9.44 40.56 -54.12
N LEU A 58 10.38 40.12 -53.28
CA LEU A 58 10.96 40.91 -52.19
C LEU A 58 12.09 40.11 -51.54
N GLN A 59 13.15 39.93 -52.32
CA GLN A 59 14.46 39.56 -51.82
C GLN A 59 15.08 40.82 -51.19
N GLY A 60 15.05 40.91 -49.85
CA GLY A 60 15.80 41.96 -49.14
C GLY A 60 15.21 42.33 -47.80
N LYS A 61 15.95 42.00 -46.73
CA LYS A 61 15.78 42.48 -45.34
C LYS A 61 14.67 41.81 -44.50
N SER A 62 14.85 40.54 -44.12
CA SER A 62 14.21 40.02 -42.90
C SER A 62 15.00 38.94 -42.15
N GLY A 63 16.34 38.94 -42.24
CA GLY A 63 17.20 37.97 -41.53
C GLY A 63 17.52 38.32 -40.06
N ARG A 64 17.18 39.53 -39.58
CA ARG A 64 17.47 39.97 -38.20
C ARG A 64 16.25 40.12 -37.29
N ARG A 65 15.03 40.20 -37.84
CA ARG A 65 13.79 40.31 -37.04
C ARG A 65 13.26 38.95 -36.57
N PHE A 66 13.47 37.88 -37.33
CA PHE A 66 13.04 36.53 -36.92
C PHE A 66 13.84 35.96 -35.75
N ASN A 67 15.15 36.23 -35.69
CA ASN A 67 15.98 35.84 -34.55
C ASN A 67 15.65 36.63 -33.27
N LEU A 68 15.13 37.85 -33.39
CA LEU A 68 14.66 38.63 -32.24
C LEU A 68 13.27 38.17 -31.78
N PHE A 69 12.43 37.69 -32.69
CA PHE A 69 11.12 37.11 -32.37
C PHE A 69 11.22 35.73 -31.71
N LEU A 70 12.13 34.85 -32.16
CA LEU A 70 12.41 33.58 -31.48
C LEU A 70 13.08 33.78 -30.12
N LYS A 71 13.99 34.76 -29.99
CA LYS A 71 14.62 35.09 -28.70
C LYS A 71 13.66 35.76 -27.71
N ARG A 72 12.50 36.26 -28.18
CA ARG A 72 11.44 36.84 -27.34
C ARG A 72 10.41 35.81 -26.86
N ARG A 73 10.29 34.64 -27.52
CA ARG A 73 9.50 33.49 -27.02
C ARG A 73 10.25 32.66 -25.95
N LEU A 74 11.57 32.83 -25.82
CA LEU A 74 12.41 32.16 -24.80
C LEU A 74 12.70 33.01 -23.56
N ARG A 75 11.97 34.11 -23.35
CA ARG A 75 11.92 34.79 -22.05
C ARG A 75 10.58 34.52 -21.41
N ILE A 76 10.43 33.31 -20.86
CA ILE A 76 9.49 33.08 -19.77
C ILE A 76 9.85 34.10 -18.69
N ASP A 77 8.88 34.93 -18.33
CA ASP A 77 9.05 35.98 -17.32
C ASP A 77 9.42 35.30 -16.00
N ARG A 78 10.68 35.46 -15.56
CA ARG A 78 11.27 34.81 -14.36
C ARG A 78 10.53 35.07 -13.05
N ARG A 79 9.45 35.86 -13.05
CA ARG A 79 8.73 36.32 -11.85
C ARG A 79 7.32 35.75 -11.70
N HIS A 80 6.78 35.01 -12.68
CA HIS A 80 5.44 34.41 -12.60
C HIS A 80 5.46 32.92 -12.95
N GLN A 81 6.38 32.18 -12.35
CA GLN A 81 6.25 30.72 -12.35
C GLN A 81 5.19 30.35 -11.31
N SER A 82 4.19 29.56 -11.70
CA SER A 82 3.16 29.12 -10.76
C SER A 82 3.82 28.35 -9.62
N LYS A 83 3.48 28.69 -8.38
CA LYS A 83 4.00 28.00 -7.18
C LYS A 83 3.80 26.48 -7.19
N ASP A 84 2.88 25.98 -8.02
CA ASP A 84 2.49 24.58 -8.13
C ASP A 84 3.09 23.82 -9.34
N SER A 85 4.22 24.26 -9.92
CA SER A 85 4.80 23.56 -11.07
C SER A 85 5.70 22.37 -10.67
N VAL A 86 5.50 21.22 -11.32
CA VAL A 86 6.33 20.00 -11.17
C VAL A 86 7.61 20.06 -12.03
N PHE A 87 7.83 21.15 -12.75
CA PHE A 87 8.97 21.35 -13.65
C PHE A 87 10.01 22.30 -13.05
N PHE A 88 11.22 22.25 -13.60
CA PHE A 88 12.32 23.17 -13.32
C PHE A 88 11.96 24.61 -13.77
N ARG A 89 12.83 25.58 -13.48
CA ARG A 89 12.62 26.98 -13.88
C ARG A 89 12.44 27.21 -15.39
N ASP A 90 12.85 26.25 -16.20
CA ASP A 90 12.68 26.26 -17.65
C ASP A 90 11.31 25.75 -18.14
N GLY A 91 10.51 25.09 -17.30
CA GLY A 91 9.22 24.52 -17.67
C GLY A 91 9.29 23.30 -18.61
N THR A 92 10.47 22.68 -18.72
CA THR A 92 10.71 21.52 -19.59
C THR A 92 11.12 20.29 -18.80
N ARG A 93 12.08 20.42 -17.88
CA ARG A 93 12.60 19.29 -17.12
C ARG A 93 11.71 19.00 -15.92
N ARG A 94 11.24 17.77 -15.79
CA ARG A 94 10.40 17.33 -14.67
C ARG A 94 11.24 17.11 -13.42
N ILE A 95 10.72 17.50 -12.27
CA ILE A 95 11.36 17.23 -10.98
C ILE A 95 11.02 15.79 -10.57
N ASP A 96 12.03 14.93 -10.51
CA ASP A 96 11.87 13.53 -10.10
C ASP A 96 12.10 13.38 -8.58
N PHE A 97 13.02 14.15 -8.00
CA PHE A 97 13.31 14.06 -6.58
C PHE A 97 13.71 15.40 -5.98
N VAL A 98 13.45 15.58 -4.69
CA VAL A 98 13.82 16.80 -3.95
C VAL A 98 14.61 16.44 -2.72
N LEU A 99 15.76 17.11 -2.54
CA LEU A 99 16.56 17.06 -1.31
C LEU A 99 16.41 18.38 -0.57
N THR A 100 16.28 18.30 0.76
CA THR A 100 16.20 19.50 1.60
C THR A 100 17.33 19.51 2.60
N TYR A 101 17.85 20.69 2.90
CA TYR A 101 18.81 20.87 3.98
C TYR A 101 18.68 22.25 4.62
N VAL A 102 19.25 22.36 5.82
CA VAL A 102 19.41 23.62 6.55
C VAL A 102 20.91 23.85 6.75
N ASP A 103 21.33 25.11 6.62
CA ASP A 103 22.71 25.49 6.95
C ASP A 103 22.85 25.70 8.45
N ASP A 104 23.64 24.84 9.10
CA ASP A 104 24.07 24.99 10.48
C ASP A 104 25.37 25.83 10.51
N PRO A 105 25.45 26.97 11.21
CA PRO A 105 26.65 27.81 11.26
C PRO A 105 27.77 27.27 12.19
N LYS A 106 27.68 26.03 12.67
CA LYS A 106 28.66 25.44 13.60
C LYS A 106 29.86 24.84 12.83
N MET A 107 30.98 24.57 13.50
CA MET A 107 32.15 23.87 12.93
C MET A 107 31.81 22.51 12.30
N ASP A 108 30.82 21.79 12.84
CA ASP A 108 30.28 20.57 12.21
C ASP A 108 29.52 20.85 10.90
N GLY A 109 29.01 22.07 10.75
CA GLY A 109 28.37 22.58 9.54
C GLY A 109 29.31 22.64 8.35
N GLU A 110 30.57 23.07 8.53
CA GLU A 110 31.56 23.12 7.44
C GLU A 110 31.84 21.71 6.88
N LYS A 111 32.05 20.72 7.75
CA LYS A 111 32.21 19.31 7.33
C LYS A 111 30.96 18.76 6.64
N LYS A 112 29.76 19.16 7.09
CA LYS A 112 28.49 18.80 6.43
C LYS A 112 28.40 19.42 5.04
N VAL A 113 28.77 20.70 4.89
CA VAL A 113 28.77 21.43 3.62
C VAL A 113 29.71 20.76 2.61
N ASP A 114 30.92 20.38 3.03
CA ASP A 114 31.89 19.70 2.17
C ASP A 114 31.37 18.35 1.67
N ARG A 115 30.76 17.55 2.58
CA ARG A 115 30.12 16.28 2.22
C ARG A 115 28.97 16.47 1.23
N ARG A 116 28.15 17.51 1.38
CA ARG A 116 27.08 17.85 0.42
C ARG A 116 27.64 18.20 -0.94
N ARG A 117 28.61 19.12 -0.98
CA ARG A 117 29.25 19.55 -2.23
C ARG A 117 29.88 18.36 -2.96
N MET A 118 30.53 17.46 -2.24
CA MET A 118 31.10 16.25 -2.83
C MET A 118 30.01 15.31 -3.36
N PHE A 119 28.91 15.13 -2.62
CA PHE A 119 27.77 14.33 -3.06
C PHE A 119 27.11 14.90 -4.32
N GLU A 120 26.77 16.19 -4.32
CA GLU A 120 26.15 16.87 -5.46
C GLU A 120 27.03 16.84 -6.70
N ASN A 121 28.34 17.07 -6.55
CA ASN A 121 29.29 16.93 -7.66
C ASN A 121 29.34 15.49 -8.20
N ASN A 122 29.20 14.49 -7.34
CA ASN A 122 29.18 13.09 -7.77
C ASN A 122 27.85 12.72 -8.44
N LEU A 123 26.73 13.33 -8.03
CA LEU A 123 25.45 13.18 -8.73
C LEU A 123 25.50 13.78 -10.14
N VAL A 124 26.10 14.97 -10.28
CA VAL A 124 26.32 15.59 -11.60
C VAL A 124 27.26 14.73 -12.46
N LYS A 125 28.32 14.16 -11.87
CA LYS A 125 29.19 13.20 -12.58
C LYS A 125 28.48 11.91 -12.97
N ALA A 126 27.47 11.48 -12.22
CA ALA A 126 26.62 10.36 -12.56
C ALA A 126 25.60 10.70 -13.67
N GLY A 127 25.55 11.96 -14.12
CA GLY A 127 24.68 12.42 -15.21
C GLY A 127 23.33 12.98 -14.75
N LEU A 128 23.11 13.17 -13.44
CA LEU A 128 21.90 13.81 -12.95
C LEU A 128 22.00 15.33 -13.03
N GLU A 129 20.86 15.96 -13.31
CA GLU A 129 20.76 17.42 -13.37
C GLU A 129 20.18 17.97 -12.06
N LEU A 130 20.86 18.96 -11.48
CA LEU A 130 20.51 19.54 -10.19
C LEU A 130 20.15 21.02 -10.36
N GLU A 131 19.08 21.47 -9.69
CA GLU A 131 18.70 22.88 -9.58
C GLU A 131 18.45 23.22 -8.11
N THR A 132 19.21 24.17 -7.56
CA THR A 132 19.08 24.59 -6.16
C THR A 132 18.24 25.86 -6.03
N GLU A 133 17.23 25.80 -5.18
CA GLU A 133 16.40 26.93 -4.76
C GLU A 133 16.92 27.54 -3.45
N ASP A 134 16.96 28.87 -3.42
CA ASP A 134 17.46 29.62 -2.27
C ASP A 134 16.48 29.58 -1.10
N LYS A 135 17.04 29.67 0.12
CA LYS A 135 16.27 29.76 1.38
C LYS A 135 15.20 30.85 1.44
N LYS A 136 15.29 31.87 0.58
CA LYS A 136 14.34 33.00 0.52
C LYS A 136 12.97 32.58 0.00
N GLU A 137 12.92 31.54 -0.82
CA GLU A 137 11.68 31.01 -1.40
C GLU A 137 10.97 30.03 -0.43
N SER A 138 11.64 29.63 0.65
CA SER A 138 11.04 28.80 1.70
C SER A 138 10.13 29.61 2.61
N GLU A 139 8.98 29.05 2.97
CA GLU A 139 8.09 29.62 3.99
C GLU A 139 8.81 29.85 5.33
N ASN A 140 9.78 29.00 5.67
CA ASN A 140 10.57 29.09 6.89
C ASN A 140 11.77 30.03 6.76
N GLY A 141 12.10 30.51 5.56
CA GLY A 141 13.25 31.37 5.28
C GLY A 141 14.63 30.74 5.50
N LYS A 142 14.69 29.42 5.79
CA LYS A 142 15.90 28.73 6.26
C LYS A 142 16.29 27.49 5.45
N THR A 143 15.33 26.84 4.80
CA THR A 143 15.56 25.57 4.10
C THR A 143 15.91 25.80 2.65
N TYR A 144 16.93 25.10 2.17
CA TYR A 144 17.24 25.02 0.75
C TYR A 144 16.58 23.78 0.16
N PHE A 145 16.18 23.88 -1.11
CA PHE A 145 15.60 22.77 -1.87
C PHE A 145 16.49 22.51 -3.09
N VAL A 146 16.98 21.28 -3.23
CA VAL A 146 17.71 20.82 -4.42
C VAL A 146 16.77 19.93 -5.20
N LYS A 147 16.37 20.38 -6.38
CA LYS A 147 15.57 19.62 -7.34
C LYS A 147 16.49 18.75 -8.17
N ILE A 148 16.06 17.52 -8.44
CA ILE A 148 16.81 16.53 -9.21
C ILE A 148 15.97 16.11 -10.41
N HIS A 149 16.61 16.08 -11.58
CA HIS A 149 16.06 15.55 -12.81
C HIS A 149 17.00 14.49 -13.39
N ALA A 150 16.44 13.35 -13.81
CA ALA A 150 17.13 12.34 -14.58
C ALA A 150 16.85 12.53 -16.09
N PRO A 151 17.89 12.79 -16.90
CA PRO A 151 17.74 12.86 -18.35
C PRO A 151 17.48 11.47 -18.95
N TRP A 152 16.94 11.44 -20.17
CA TRP A 152 16.55 10.21 -20.87
C TRP A 152 17.66 9.14 -20.91
N GLU A 153 18.88 9.54 -21.24
CA GLU A 153 20.05 8.65 -21.33
C GLU A 153 20.36 7.92 -19.99
N ILE A 154 20.12 8.59 -18.87
CA ILE A 154 20.29 8.00 -17.54
C ILE A 154 19.12 7.07 -17.22
N LEU A 155 17.90 7.44 -17.61
CA LEU A 155 16.73 6.59 -17.38
C LEU A 155 16.85 5.26 -18.12
N ILE A 156 17.22 5.26 -19.40
CA ILE A 156 17.34 4.02 -20.19
C ILE A 156 18.45 3.11 -19.67
N THR A 157 19.59 3.67 -19.26
CA THR A 157 20.73 2.89 -18.75
C THR A 157 20.41 2.23 -17.42
N TYR A 158 19.76 2.97 -16.51
CA TYR A 158 19.34 2.40 -15.23
C TYR A 158 18.07 1.54 -15.35
N ALA A 159 17.20 1.77 -16.33
CA ALA A 159 16.07 0.89 -16.61
C ALA A 159 16.54 -0.51 -17.02
N GLU A 160 17.59 -0.60 -17.83
CA GLU A 160 18.23 -1.87 -18.18
C GLU A 160 18.91 -2.52 -16.97
N VAL A 161 19.66 -1.77 -16.16
CA VAL A 161 20.29 -2.31 -14.93
C VAL A 161 19.25 -2.82 -13.92
N LEU A 162 18.07 -2.20 -13.88
CA LEU A 162 16.98 -2.57 -12.99
C LEU A 162 15.98 -3.54 -13.64
N ASN A 163 16.26 -4.05 -14.85
CA ASN A 163 15.37 -4.92 -15.64
C ASN A 163 13.91 -4.44 -15.67
N ILE A 164 13.70 -3.14 -15.84
CA ILE A 164 12.34 -2.59 -15.82
C ILE A 164 11.58 -3.11 -17.03
N LYS A 165 10.47 -3.80 -16.78
CA LYS A 165 9.57 -4.28 -17.82
C LYS A 165 8.77 -3.11 -18.38
N VAL A 166 8.74 -3.00 -19.71
CA VAL A 166 8.13 -1.91 -20.47
C VAL A 166 7.27 -2.47 -21.62
N PRO A 167 6.29 -1.70 -22.13
CA PRO A 167 5.39 -2.17 -23.18
C PRO A 167 6.07 -2.34 -24.55
N ILE A 168 5.80 -3.47 -25.21
CA ILE A 168 6.20 -3.82 -26.60
C ILE A 168 5.03 -3.64 -27.56
N LYS A 169 3.84 -4.12 -27.18
CA LYS A 169 2.66 -4.11 -28.03
C LYS A 169 1.40 -4.10 -27.15
N GLU A 170 0.35 -3.43 -27.60
CA GLU A 170 -0.99 -3.55 -26.98
C GLU A 170 -1.46 -5.00 -27.01
N ASN A 171 -2.10 -5.43 -25.93
CA ASN A 171 -2.66 -6.76 -25.79
C ASN A 171 -3.85 -6.90 -26.75
N ASP A 172 -3.73 -7.81 -27.71
CA ASP A 172 -4.75 -8.13 -28.71
C ASP A 172 -5.65 -9.31 -28.28
N ILE A 173 -5.44 -9.83 -27.07
CA ILE A 173 -6.26 -10.90 -26.50
C ILE A 173 -7.51 -10.29 -25.87
N SER A 174 -8.68 -10.54 -26.46
CA SER A 174 -9.96 -10.15 -25.88
C SER A 174 -10.16 -10.87 -24.54
N CYS A 175 -10.24 -10.11 -23.44
CA CYS A 175 -10.68 -10.62 -22.14
C CYS A 175 -12.19 -10.92 -22.20
N ALA A 176 -12.53 -12.16 -22.55
CA ALA A 176 -13.92 -12.61 -22.60
C ALA A 176 -14.42 -12.94 -21.19
N VAL A 177 -15.07 -12.00 -20.50
CA VAL A 177 -16.10 -12.31 -19.49
C VAL A 177 -17.09 -11.14 -19.39
N GLU A 178 -18.08 -11.07 -20.28
CA GLU A 178 -19.33 -10.38 -19.94
C GLU A 178 -20.09 -11.30 -18.98
N ASN A 179 -20.00 -11.02 -17.68
CA ASN A 179 -20.82 -11.75 -16.72
C ASN A 179 -22.27 -11.22 -16.84
N PRO A 180 -23.29 -12.09 -16.90
CA PRO A 180 -24.69 -11.66 -16.96
C PRO A 180 -25.15 -10.85 -15.74
N LEU A 181 -24.34 -10.83 -14.66
CA LEU A 181 -24.57 -10.04 -13.46
C LEU A 181 -23.99 -8.61 -13.53
N ASP A 182 -23.31 -8.24 -14.62
CA ASP A 182 -22.65 -6.94 -14.76
C ASP A 182 -23.63 -5.76 -14.71
N CYS A 183 -24.87 -5.95 -15.14
CA CYS A 183 -25.93 -4.95 -15.02
C CYS A 183 -26.27 -4.63 -13.55
N ILE A 184 -26.19 -5.63 -12.65
CA ILE A 184 -26.52 -5.48 -11.23
C ILE A 184 -25.39 -4.73 -10.49
N PHE A 185 -24.14 -4.99 -10.87
CA PHE A 185 -22.97 -4.39 -10.24
C PHE A 185 -22.54 -3.05 -10.85
N TRP A 186 -23.16 -2.62 -11.95
CA TRP A 186 -22.87 -1.36 -12.64
C TRP A 186 -22.80 -0.11 -11.74
N PRO A 187 -23.69 0.10 -10.72
CA PRO A 187 -23.60 1.26 -9.83
C PRO A 187 -22.37 1.27 -8.92
N PHE A 188 -21.76 0.11 -8.68
CA PHE A 188 -20.59 -0.06 -7.84
C PHE A 188 -19.28 0.03 -8.65
N ARG A 189 -19.34 -0.17 -9.97
CA ARG A 189 -18.19 -0.06 -10.88
C ARG A 189 -17.74 1.38 -11.06
N LEU A 190 -16.42 1.55 -11.17
CA LEU A 190 -15.82 2.82 -11.56
C LEU A 190 -15.81 2.95 -13.09
N PRO A 191 -15.75 4.18 -13.63
CA PRO A 191 -15.49 4.40 -15.04
C PRO A 191 -14.19 3.70 -15.47
N GLU A 192 -14.20 3.07 -16.64
CA GLU A 192 -13.09 2.25 -17.14
C GLU A 192 -11.76 3.03 -17.21
N ILE A 193 -11.81 4.30 -17.60
CA ILE A 193 -10.62 5.20 -17.61
C ILE A 193 -9.97 5.42 -16.24
N VAL A 194 -10.71 5.20 -15.15
CA VAL A 194 -10.19 5.29 -13.77
C VAL A 194 -9.72 3.92 -13.28
N MET A 195 -10.36 2.86 -13.77
CA MET A 195 -10.05 1.48 -13.41
C MET A 195 -8.78 0.99 -14.10
N HIS A 196 -8.70 1.22 -15.42
CA HIS A 196 -7.59 0.89 -16.30
C HIS A 196 -7.17 2.17 -17.06
N PRO A 197 -6.28 2.99 -16.46
CA PRO A 197 -5.83 4.23 -17.10
C PRO A 197 -4.98 3.99 -18.35
N GLU A 198 -4.37 2.81 -18.44
CA GLU A 198 -3.56 2.34 -19.57
C GLU A 198 -4.13 0.98 -20.01
N PRO A 199 -4.15 0.68 -21.32
CA PRO A 199 -4.55 -0.64 -21.79
C PRO A 199 -3.50 -1.68 -21.38
N ASP A 200 -3.90 -2.95 -21.38
CA ASP A 200 -2.96 -4.03 -21.14
C ASP A 200 -1.95 -4.11 -22.30
N TYR A 201 -0.67 -4.21 -21.96
CA TYR A 201 0.41 -4.36 -22.93
C TYR A 201 1.16 -5.68 -22.70
N PHE A 202 1.69 -6.26 -23.77
CA PHE A 202 2.76 -7.24 -23.64
C PHE A 202 4.04 -6.51 -23.24
N THR A 203 4.64 -6.91 -22.13
CA THR A 203 5.84 -6.26 -21.60
C THR A 203 7.06 -7.17 -21.66
N ALA A 204 8.24 -6.54 -21.69
CA ALA A 204 9.52 -7.23 -21.59
C ALA A 204 10.56 -6.34 -20.90
N PRO A 205 11.62 -6.91 -20.30
CA PRO A 205 12.70 -6.11 -19.72
C PRO A 205 13.29 -5.16 -20.77
N PHE A 206 13.49 -3.91 -20.37
CA PHE A 206 14.03 -2.87 -21.22
C PHE A 206 15.49 -3.16 -21.61
N SER A 207 15.80 -3.11 -22.91
CA SER A 207 17.13 -3.29 -23.46
C SER A 207 17.52 -2.07 -24.28
N LYS A 208 18.65 -1.44 -23.94
CA LYS A 208 19.07 -0.19 -24.58
C LYS A 208 19.42 -0.37 -26.05
N GLU A 209 19.94 -1.53 -26.44
CA GLU A 209 20.32 -1.83 -27.82
C GLU A 209 19.11 -2.01 -28.75
N ARG A 210 17.95 -2.39 -28.19
CA ARG A 210 16.73 -2.76 -28.93
C ARG A 210 15.57 -1.82 -28.65
N GLN A 211 15.84 -0.51 -28.61
CA GLN A 211 14.83 0.52 -28.31
C GLN A 211 13.65 0.51 -29.29
N GLU A 212 13.91 0.16 -30.54
CA GLU A 212 12.93 0.08 -31.63
C GLU A 212 11.84 -0.99 -31.43
N LEU A 213 12.04 -1.94 -30.51
CA LEU A 213 11.04 -2.96 -30.20
C LEU A 213 9.95 -2.48 -29.23
N TYR A 214 10.17 -1.35 -28.55
CA TYR A 214 9.25 -0.86 -27.53
C TYR A 214 8.37 0.26 -28.09
N LEU A 215 7.16 0.40 -27.54
CA LEU A 215 6.24 1.48 -27.89
C LEU A 215 6.68 2.79 -27.22
N ILE A 216 7.51 3.56 -27.90
CA ILE A 216 7.98 4.88 -27.43
C ILE A 216 7.34 5.97 -28.29
N ASP A 217 6.22 6.52 -27.83
CA ASP A 217 5.56 7.66 -28.48
C ASP A 217 6.24 9.00 -28.12
N ASP A 218 6.47 9.23 -26.83
CA ASP A 218 7.17 10.40 -26.30
C ASP A 218 8.15 10.01 -25.18
N GLU A 219 9.38 10.49 -25.30
CA GLU A 219 10.46 10.25 -24.31
C GLU A 219 10.11 10.82 -22.93
N SER A 220 9.28 11.87 -22.87
CA SER A 220 8.97 12.57 -21.63
C SER A 220 7.92 11.86 -20.77
N THR A 221 7.01 11.11 -21.40
CA THR A 221 5.89 10.40 -20.74
C THR A 221 6.09 8.90 -20.63
N PHE A 222 6.95 8.30 -21.48
CA PHE A 222 7.17 6.85 -21.53
C PHE A 222 7.43 6.21 -20.16
N PHE A 223 8.31 6.81 -19.35
CA PHE A 223 8.51 6.37 -17.97
C PHE A 223 7.55 7.08 -17.02
N SER A 224 6.69 6.30 -16.35
CA SER A 224 5.81 6.81 -15.32
C SER A 224 6.60 7.53 -14.21
N PRO A 225 6.02 8.57 -13.56
CA PRO A 225 6.69 9.34 -12.52
C PRO A 225 7.23 8.43 -11.41
N SER A 226 6.46 7.40 -11.03
CA SER A 226 6.82 6.41 -10.02
C SER A 226 8.08 5.62 -10.38
N VAL A 227 8.22 5.21 -11.64
CA VAL A 227 9.41 4.52 -12.15
C VAL A 227 10.62 5.44 -12.18
N ARG A 228 10.45 6.70 -12.63
CA ARG A 228 11.51 7.72 -12.60
C ARG A 228 12.01 7.96 -11.18
N ASN A 229 11.09 8.10 -10.23
CA ASN A 229 11.40 8.27 -8.80
C ASN A 229 12.16 7.07 -8.24
N ARG A 230 11.79 5.85 -8.65
CA ARG A 230 12.49 4.59 -8.28
C ARG A 230 13.92 4.58 -8.79
N ILE A 231 14.15 4.93 -10.06
CA ILE A 231 15.48 5.02 -10.68
C ILE A 231 16.34 6.07 -9.95
N VAL A 232 15.82 7.29 -9.75
CA VAL A 232 16.58 8.36 -9.08
C VAL A 232 16.92 7.98 -7.64
N PHE A 233 15.97 7.39 -6.90
CA PHE A 233 16.21 6.93 -5.55
C PHE A 233 17.29 5.84 -5.47
N TYR A 234 17.32 4.94 -6.46
CA TYR A 234 18.38 3.94 -6.59
C TYR A 234 19.76 4.59 -6.78
N ILE A 235 19.87 5.59 -7.67
CA ILE A 235 21.12 6.34 -7.88
C ILE A 235 21.56 7.07 -6.61
N LEU A 236 20.65 7.77 -5.92
CA LEU A 236 20.92 8.48 -4.66
C LEU A 236 21.40 7.54 -3.54
N THR A 237 20.92 6.30 -3.56
CA THR A 237 21.24 5.28 -2.57
C THR A 237 22.62 4.66 -2.80
N ARG A 238 23.12 4.64 -4.05
CA ARG A 238 24.44 4.10 -4.41
C ARG A 238 25.53 5.14 -4.59
N CYS A 239 25.18 6.41 -4.81
CA CYS A 239 26.16 7.46 -5.07
C CYS A 239 27.12 7.65 -3.86
N PRO A 240 28.45 7.61 -4.07
CA PRO A 240 29.43 7.89 -3.03
C PRO A 240 29.51 9.38 -2.72
N TYR A 241 29.80 9.75 -1.48
CA TYR A 241 30.01 11.15 -1.08
C TYR A 241 31.35 11.42 -0.38
N GLY A 242 32.17 10.39 -0.17
CA GLY A 242 33.50 10.56 0.41
C GLY A 242 34.21 9.26 0.68
N THR A 243 35.53 9.35 0.86
CA THR A 243 36.37 8.26 1.36
C THR A 243 36.97 8.75 2.66
N GLU A 244 36.54 8.20 3.79
CA GLU A 244 37.20 8.45 5.08
C GLU A 244 37.91 7.15 5.48
N GLU A 245 39.19 7.24 5.88
CA GLU A 245 39.98 6.10 6.37
C GLU A 245 40.05 4.92 5.37
N GLY A 246 40.09 5.20 4.07
CA GLY A 246 40.13 4.18 3.02
C GLY A 246 38.79 3.45 2.76
N LYS A 247 37.73 3.79 3.50
CA LYS A 247 36.37 3.26 3.30
C LYS A 247 35.52 4.24 2.50
N LYS A 248 34.99 3.80 1.36
CA LYS A 248 34.01 4.58 0.59
C LYS A 248 32.72 4.69 1.40
N LYS A 249 32.30 5.92 1.70
CA LYS A 249 30.96 6.21 2.25
C LYS A 249 30.03 6.53 1.10
N PHE A 250 28.87 5.91 1.11
CA PHE A 250 27.89 6.02 0.04
C PHE A 250 26.48 6.01 0.59
N GLY A 251 25.58 6.52 -0.24
CA GLY A 251 24.15 6.53 -0.02
C GLY A 251 23.62 7.70 0.79
N ILE A 252 22.47 8.18 0.33
CA ILE A 252 21.75 9.31 0.92
C ILE A 252 21.24 9.04 2.35
N LYS A 253 20.88 7.79 2.68
CA LYS A 253 20.37 7.41 4.01
C LYS A 253 21.33 7.80 5.14
N ARG A 254 22.64 7.64 4.91
CA ARG A 254 23.66 8.04 5.89
C ARG A 254 23.78 9.56 6.03
N LEU A 255 23.59 10.30 4.94
CA LEU A 255 23.56 11.75 4.96
C LEU A 255 22.32 12.30 5.69
N LEU A 256 21.19 11.60 5.59
CA LEU A 256 19.98 11.89 6.37
C LEU A 256 20.19 11.60 7.86
N ASN A 257 20.73 10.42 8.20
CA ASN A 257 20.99 10.04 9.60
C ASN A 257 22.01 10.96 10.30
N ASN A 258 22.99 11.49 9.56
CA ASN A 258 23.97 12.45 10.07
C ASN A 258 23.42 13.89 10.14
N GLY A 259 22.20 14.15 9.66
CA GLY A 259 21.62 15.48 9.57
C GLY A 259 22.36 16.41 8.61
N THR A 260 22.93 15.86 7.54
CA THR A 260 23.52 16.64 6.43
C THR A 260 22.44 17.11 5.46
N TYR A 261 21.51 16.22 5.12
CA TYR A 261 20.20 16.55 4.54
C TYR A 261 19.13 16.36 5.62
N THR A 262 18.08 17.17 5.59
CA THR A 262 16.94 17.05 6.51
C THR A 262 15.90 16.06 6.01
N ALA A 263 15.64 16.06 4.70
CA ALA A 263 14.69 15.14 4.07
C ALA A 263 15.06 14.92 2.60
N ALA A 264 14.57 13.81 2.06
CA ALA A 264 14.69 13.45 0.66
C ALA A 264 13.38 12.75 0.25
N TYR A 265 12.65 13.30 -0.71
CA TYR A 265 11.34 12.79 -1.09
C TYR A 265 11.01 13.10 -2.57
N PRO A 266 10.21 12.26 -3.23
CA PRO A 266 9.64 12.58 -4.54
C PRO A 266 8.51 13.62 -4.41
N LEU A 267 8.24 14.36 -5.48
CA LEU A 267 7.11 15.29 -5.51
C LEU A 267 5.81 14.61 -5.92
N HIS A 268 4.70 15.15 -5.42
CA HIS A 268 3.37 14.81 -5.91
C HIS A 268 3.02 15.68 -7.13
N ASP A 269 2.22 15.16 -8.06
CA ASP A 269 1.84 15.89 -9.28
C ASP A 269 1.05 17.17 -9.01
N CYS A 270 0.06 17.12 -8.13
CA CYS A 270 -0.82 18.26 -7.83
C CYS A 270 -1.35 18.27 -6.39
N GLN A 271 -2.04 19.35 -6.03
CA GLN A 271 -2.81 19.44 -4.79
C GLN A 271 -4.05 18.55 -4.88
N TYR A 272 -4.38 17.80 -3.81
CA TYR A 272 -5.47 16.81 -3.86
C TYR A 272 -6.86 17.43 -4.04
N TRP A 273 -7.06 18.70 -3.66
CA TRP A 273 -8.37 19.37 -3.70
C TRP A 273 -8.59 20.24 -4.95
N LYS A 274 -7.54 20.57 -5.69
CA LYS A 274 -7.59 21.51 -6.81
C LYS A 274 -7.05 20.85 -8.07
N LYS A 275 -7.89 20.77 -9.11
CA LYS A 275 -7.46 20.35 -10.44
C LYS A 275 -6.53 21.40 -11.04
N LEU A 276 -5.38 20.97 -11.54
CA LEU A 276 -4.47 21.83 -12.28
C LEU A 276 -4.88 21.83 -13.76
N ASN A 277 -4.94 23.01 -14.37
CA ASN A 277 -5.34 23.19 -15.78
C ASN A 277 -4.16 23.10 -16.75
N ASP A 278 -3.00 22.60 -16.31
CA ASP A 278 -1.84 22.41 -17.18
C ASP A 278 -2.01 21.12 -17.99
N PRO A 279 -2.05 21.17 -19.34
CA PRO A 279 -2.18 19.97 -20.16
C PRO A 279 -0.97 19.03 -20.04
N LYS A 280 0.19 19.50 -19.57
CA LYS A 280 1.38 18.66 -19.37
C LYS A 280 1.40 17.91 -18.05
N CYS A 281 0.53 18.26 -17.10
CA CYS A 281 0.52 17.67 -15.77
C CYS A 281 -0.70 16.75 -15.62
N GLU A 282 -0.44 15.46 -15.46
CA GLU A 282 -1.47 14.47 -15.18
C GLU A 282 -2.02 14.69 -13.76
N ASN A 283 -3.35 14.83 -13.65
CA ASN A 283 -4.02 15.09 -12.37
C ASN A 283 -4.36 13.79 -11.62
N GLU A 284 -3.40 12.87 -11.50
CA GLU A 284 -3.61 11.53 -10.93
C GLU A 284 -4.05 11.60 -9.47
N ARG A 285 -3.34 12.40 -8.65
CA ARG A 285 -3.66 12.56 -7.22
C ARG A 285 -5.07 13.11 -6.98
N TYR A 286 -5.48 14.11 -7.77
CA TYR A 286 -6.81 14.69 -7.67
C TYR A 286 -7.89 13.66 -8.04
N THR A 287 -7.65 12.86 -9.08
CA THR A 287 -8.55 11.80 -9.52
C THR A 287 -8.68 10.70 -8.47
N LEU A 288 -7.57 10.23 -7.92
CA LEU A 288 -7.53 9.27 -6.80
C LEU A 288 -8.28 9.80 -5.56
N TYR A 289 -8.11 11.08 -5.22
CA TYR A 289 -8.83 11.67 -4.11
C TYR A 289 -10.34 11.77 -4.37
N ARG A 290 -10.76 12.08 -5.60
CA ARG A 290 -12.18 12.24 -5.94
C ARG A 290 -12.94 10.92 -6.00
N GLU A 291 -12.32 9.88 -6.57
CA GLU A 291 -12.98 8.61 -6.84
C GLU A 291 -12.77 7.55 -5.75
N TRP A 292 -11.65 7.58 -5.03
CA TRP A 292 -11.27 6.52 -4.08
C TRP A 292 -11.10 7.00 -2.64
N ALA A 293 -10.21 7.97 -2.36
CA ALA A 293 -9.83 8.34 -0.98
C ALA A 293 -10.83 9.26 -0.23
N ARG A 294 -12.12 9.18 -0.57
CA ARG A 294 -13.20 9.94 0.05
C ARG A 294 -14.15 9.01 0.78
N PHE A 295 -14.49 9.34 2.02
CA PHE A 295 -15.45 8.59 2.83
C PHE A 295 -16.76 8.23 2.10
N PRO A 296 -17.46 9.13 1.37
CA PRO A 296 -18.69 8.78 0.65
C PRO A 296 -18.50 7.84 -0.54
N ARG A 297 -17.27 7.51 -0.95
CA ARG A 297 -16.98 6.59 -2.07
C ARG A 297 -16.63 5.17 -1.62
N PHE A 298 -16.89 4.81 -0.35
CA PHE A 298 -16.55 3.49 0.19
C PHE A 298 -17.24 2.30 -0.50
N TYR A 299 -18.39 2.52 -1.15
CA TYR A 299 -19.15 1.46 -1.84
C TYR A 299 -18.64 1.16 -3.25
N LYS A 300 -17.79 2.02 -3.81
CA LYS A 300 -17.24 1.81 -5.15
C LYS A 300 -16.08 0.81 -5.10
N GLU A 301 -15.83 0.16 -6.23
CA GLU A 301 -14.63 -0.64 -6.45
C GLU A 301 -13.35 0.19 -6.28
N GLN A 302 -12.22 -0.47 -6.02
CA GLN A 302 -10.93 0.20 -5.86
C GLN A 302 -10.17 0.24 -7.19
N PRO A 303 -9.69 1.41 -7.66
CA PRO A 303 -8.92 1.51 -8.89
C PRO A 303 -7.46 1.10 -8.64
N LEU A 304 -7.21 -0.21 -8.61
CA LEU A 304 -5.91 -0.77 -8.23
C LEU A 304 -4.78 -0.37 -9.18
N ASP A 305 -5.04 -0.29 -10.49
CA ASP A 305 -4.00 0.05 -11.47
C ASP A 305 -3.59 1.52 -11.38
N LEU A 306 -4.54 2.43 -11.14
CA LEU A 306 -4.22 3.84 -10.88
C LEU A 306 -3.46 4.03 -9.56
N ILE A 307 -3.82 3.27 -8.51
CA ILE A 307 -3.08 3.28 -7.23
C ILE A 307 -1.65 2.75 -7.44
N ARG A 308 -1.49 1.66 -8.20
CA ARG A 308 -0.17 1.11 -8.56
C ARG A 308 0.64 2.11 -9.37
N LYS A 309 0.05 2.72 -10.40
CA LYS A 309 0.73 3.71 -11.26
C LYS A 309 1.25 4.88 -10.43
N TYR A 310 0.48 5.38 -9.46
CA TYR A 310 0.84 6.55 -8.66
C TYR A 310 1.73 6.26 -7.44
N TYR A 311 1.45 5.18 -6.69
CA TYR A 311 2.13 4.87 -5.43
C TYR A 311 3.17 3.73 -5.54
N GLY A 312 3.17 3.00 -6.65
CA GLY A 312 3.99 1.81 -6.86
C GLY A 312 3.31 0.53 -6.38
N GLU A 313 3.94 -0.58 -6.73
CA GLU A 313 3.40 -1.93 -6.62
C GLU A 313 3.23 -2.38 -5.16
N LYS A 314 4.12 -1.92 -4.25
CA LYS A 314 4.06 -2.23 -2.82
C LYS A 314 2.81 -1.66 -2.13
N ILE A 315 2.40 -0.46 -2.50
CA ILE A 315 1.19 0.15 -1.93
C ILE A 315 -0.05 -0.42 -2.65
N GLY A 316 0.06 -0.66 -3.96
CA GLY A 316 -0.97 -1.37 -4.74
C GLY A 316 -1.35 -2.72 -4.12
N ILE A 317 -0.38 -3.59 -3.82
CA ILE A 317 -0.66 -4.93 -3.27
C ILE A 317 -1.31 -4.87 -1.89
N TYR A 318 -0.96 -3.87 -1.07
CA TYR A 318 -1.58 -3.66 0.24
C TYR A 318 -3.08 -3.36 0.09
N PHE A 319 -3.45 -2.44 -0.81
CA PHE A 319 -4.86 -2.12 -1.04
C PHE A 319 -5.60 -3.24 -1.75
N ALA A 320 -4.96 -3.96 -2.68
CA ALA A 320 -5.53 -5.15 -3.30
C ALA A 320 -5.87 -6.24 -2.25
N TRP A 321 -4.95 -6.49 -1.30
CA TRP A 321 -5.19 -7.41 -0.19
C TRP A 321 -6.31 -6.92 0.73
N LEU A 322 -6.29 -5.64 1.09
CA LEU A 322 -7.30 -5.04 1.96
C LEU A 322 -8.71 -5.12 1.35
N GLY A 323 -8.84 -4.81 0.05
CA GLY A 323 -10.08 -4.93 -0.69
C GLY A 323 -10.59 -6.37 -0.72
N PHE A 324 -9.72 -7.32 -1.11
CA PHE A 324 -10.05 -8.75 -1.13
C PHE A 324 -10.46 -9.29 0.25
N TYR A 325 -9.76 -8.88 1.30
CA TYR A 325 -10.09 -9.26 2.67
C TYR A 325 -11.46 -8.72 3.11
N THR A 326 -11.78 -7.47 2.75
CA THR A 326 -13.07 -6.86 3.05
C THR A 326 -14.22 -7.54 2.30
N GLU A 327 -14.00 -7.89 1.04
CA GLU A 327 -14.97 -8.65 0.22
C GLU A 327 -15.22 -10.05 0.81
N MET A 328 -14.18 -10.78 1.21
CA MET A 328 -14.34 -12.09 1.84
C MET A 328 -14.98 -12.00 3.22
N LEU A 329 -14.69 -10.96 4.00
CA LEU A 329 -15.32 -10.70 5.30
C LEU A 329 -16.80 -10.40 5.17
N PHE A 330 -17.26 -9.81 4.06
CA PHE A 330 -18.68 -9.57 3.84
C PHE A 330 -19.48 -10.88 3.87
N PHE A 331 -18.99 -11.94 3.21
CA PHE A 331 -19.63 -13.26 3.26
C PHE A 331 -19.63 -13.85 4.66
N ALA A 332 -18.53 -13.72 5.40
CA ALA A 332 -18.46 -14.19 6.79
C ALA A 332 -19.40 -13.42 7.72
N ALA A 333 -19.49 -12.09 7.55
CA ALA A 333 -20.39 -11.23 8.31
C ALA A 333 -21.86 -11.53 8.01
N LEU A 334 -22.20 -11.87 6.76
CA LEU A 334 -23.56 -12.27 6.39
C LEU A 334 -23.98 -13.55 7.13
N VAL A 335 -23.16 -14.60 7.07
CA VAL A 335 -23.44 -15.87 7.78
C VAL A 335 -23.46 -15.66 9.29
N GLY A 336 -22.51 -14.88 9.83
CA GLY A 336 -22.46 -14.54 11.25
C GLY A 336 -23.70 -13.76 11.71
N SER A 337 -24.20 -12.83 10.90
CA SER A 337 -25.42 -12.07 11.19
C SER A 337 -26.65 -12.97 11.21
N ILE A 338 -26.75 -13.95 10.30
CA ILE A 338 -27.84 -14.94 10.29
C ILE A 338 -27.79 -15.79 11.57
N CYS A 339 -26.61 -16.26 11.97
CA CYS A 339 -26.43 -17.04 13.21
C CYS A 339 -26.79 -16.23 14.47
N PHE A 340 -26.42 -14.94 14.48
CA PHE A 340 -26.77 -14.03 15.57
C PHE A 340 -28.29 -13.76 15.65
N LEU A 341 -28.94 -13.53 14.51
CA LEU A 341 -30.40 -13.37 14.45
C LEU A 341 -31.14 -14.64 14.91
N TYR A 342 -30.65 -15.81 14.54
CA TYR A 342 -31.17 -17.08 15.06
C TYR A 342 -31.08 -17.15 16.60
N GLY A 343 -29.95 -16.74 17.18
CA GLY A 343 -29.78 -16.65 18.63
C GLY A 343 -30.76 -15.67 19.29
N LEU A 344 -31.00 -14.51 18.67
CA LEU A 344 -31.97 -13.53 19.15
C LEU A 344 -33.40 -14.07 19.14
N PHE A 345 -33.81 -14.74 18.07
CA PHE A 345 -35.16 -15.32 17.98
C PHE A 345 -35.36 -16.48 18.97
N THR A 346 -34.32 -17.28 19.22
CA THR A 346 -34.40 -18.45 20.11
C THR A 346 -34.16 -18.10 21.60
N MET A 347 -33.83 -16.83 21.92
CA MET A 347 -33.46 -16.39 23.26
C MET A 347 -34.53 -16.67 24.33
N ASN A 348 -35.80 -16.50 23.97
CA ASN A 348 -36.93 -16.69 24.88
C ASN A 348 -37.45 -18.14 24.92
N GLU A 349 -36.96 -19.01 24.05
CA GLU A 349 -37.48 -20.38 23.90
C GLU A 349 -36.66 -21.43 24.65
N ASN A 350 -35.39 -21.13 24.94
CA ASN A 350 -34.46 -22.06 25.57
C ASN A 350 -34.93 -22.56 26.95
N MET A 351 -34.90 -23.88 27.14
CA MET A 351 -35.28 -24.52 28.40
C MET A 351 -34.36 -24.09 29.55
N SER A 352 -33.03 -24.06 29.34
CA SER A 352 -32.08 -23.74 30.41
C SER A 352 -32.26 -22.31 30.95
N SER A 353 -32.48 -21.34 30.06
CA SER A 353 -32.74 -19.96 30.47
C SER A 353 -34.10 -19.84 31.18
N LYS A 354 -35.15 -20.57 30.73
CA LYS A 354 -36.46 -20.61 31.41
C LYS A 354 -36.38 -21.22 32.80
N GLU A 355 -35.62 -22.30 32.99
CA GLU A 355 -35.42 -22.93 34.31
C GLU A 355 -34.75 -21.96 35.29
N ILE A 356 -33.69 -21.27 34.86
CA ILE A 356 -32.96 -20.27 35.66
C ILE A 356 -33.85 -19.07 36.01
N CYS A 357 -34.64 -18.58 35.05
CA CYS A 357 -35.53 -17.43 35.24
C CYS A 357 -36.83 -17.76 36.00
N SER A 358 -37.16 -19.03 36.16
CA SER A 358 -38.40 -19.43 36.85
C SER A 358 -38.28 -19.20 38.36
N PRO A 359 -39.26 -18.53 39.00
CA PRO A 359 -39.22 -18.28 40.44
C PRO A 359 -39.38 -19.55 41.28
N SER A 360 -40.00 -20.59 40.73
CA SER A 360 -40.22 -21.88 41.40
C SER A 360 -39.01 -22.82 41.36
N ILE A 361 -38.12 -22.70 40.37
CA ILE A 361 -36.92 -23.56 40.27
C ILE A 361 -35.68 -22.72 40.58
N GLY A 362 -35.34 -21.75 39.72
CA GLY A 362 -34.17 -20.89 39.91
C GLY A 362 -34.27 -19.96 41.13
N GLY A 363 -35.48 -19.66 41.61
CA GLY A 363 -35.69 -18.86 42.83
C GLY A 363 -35.48 -19.63 44.15
N GLU A 364 -35.57 -20.96 44.12
CA GLU A 364 -35.38 -21.85 45.27
C GLU A 364 -33.92 -22.32 45.41
N ILE A 365 -33.17 -22.36 44.31
CA ILE A 365 -31.75 -22.77 44.32
C ILE A 365 -30.87 -21.65 44.89
N ILE A 366 -30.26 -21.93 46.04
CA ILE A 366 -29.29 -21.06 46.72
C ILE A 366 -27.88 -21.46 46.31
N MET A 367 -27.12 -20.51 45.77
CA MET A 367 -25.74 -20.70 45.34
C MET A 367 -24.74 -20.34 46.44
N CYS A 368 -23.61 -21.04 46.43
CA CYS A 368 -22.49 -20.75 47.33
C CYS A 368 -21.90 -19.37 47.04
N PRO A 369 -21.36 -18.69 48.07
CA PRO A 369 -20.62 -17.45 47.88
C PRO A 369 -19.37 -17.70 47.04
N LEU A 370 -19.03 -16.72 46.19
CA LEU A 370 -17.88 -16.77 45.27
C LEU A 370 -16.55 -16.37 45.94
N CYS A 371 -16.58 -16.04 47.23
CA CYS A 371 -15.44 -15.51 47.99
C CYS A 371 -15.31 -16.21 49.34
N ASP A 372 -14.08 -16.35 49.82
CA ASP A 372 -13.77 -17.03 51.09
C ASP A 372 -14.22 -16.25 52.34
N ARG A 373 -14.35 -14.92 52.25
CA ARG A 373 -14.73 -14.06 53.38
C ARG A 373 -15.72 -12.98 52.94
N LYS A 374 -16.77 -12.78 53.75
CA LYS A 374 -17.76 -11.68 53.64
C LYS A 374 -18.50 -11.61 52.30
N CYS A 375 -19.08 -12.73 51.87
CA CYS A 375 -19.95 -12.78 50.70
C CYS A 375 -21.24 -13.54 51.07
N ASP A 376 -22.39 -12.95 50.72
CA ASP A 376 -23.70 -13.53 50.99
C ASP A 376 -24.02 -14.67 50.01
N TYR A 377 -24.89 -15.58 50.45
CA TYR A 377 -25.53 -16.54 49.57
C TYR A 377 -26.45 -15.79 48.59
N TRP A 378 -26.45 -16.20 47.33
CA TRP A 378 -27.23 -15.56 46.26
C TRP A 378 -28.15 -16.58 45.59
N ARG A 379 -29.27 -16.11 45.04
CA ARG A 379 -30.27 -16.97 44.36
C ARG A 379 -29.95 -17.08 42.88
N LEU A 380 -30.15 -18.25 42.29
CA LEU A 380 -29.87 -18.46 40.87
C LEU A 380 -30.71 -17.56 39.94
N ASN A 381 -31.94 -17.22 40.32
CA ASN A 381 -32.80 -16.33 39.52
C ASN A 381 -32.18 -14.94 39.26
N SER A 382 -31.26 -14.45 40.11
CA SER A 382 -30.60 -13.16 39.86
C SER A 382 -29.68 -13.15 38.64
N THR A 383 -29.32 -14.31 38.07
CA THR A 383 -28.53 -14.42 36.83
C THR A 383 -29.38 -14.69 35.59
N CYS A 384 -30.70 -14.55 35.68
CA CYS A 384 -31.63 -14.76 34.57
C CYS A 384 -31.23 -13.99 33.30
N GLU A 385 -31.02 -12.67 33.37
CA GLU A 385 -30.60 -11.89 32.19
C GLU A 385 -29.25 -12.33 31.64
N SER A 386 -28.27 -12.58 32.53
CA SER A 386 -26.94 -13.07 32.13
C SER A 386 -27.02 -14.41 31.39
N SER A 387 -27.91 -15.31 31.82
CA SER A 387 -28.17 -16.60 31.16
C SER A 387 -28.81 -16.42 29.78
N GLN A 388 -29.77 -15.50 29.63
CA GLN A 388 -30.37 -15.17 28.33
C GLN A 388 -29.33 -14.61 27.35
N TYR A 389 -28.50 -13.67 27.80
CA TYR A 389 -27.38 -13.16 27.00
C TYR A 389 -26.35 -14.24 26.69
N SER A 390 -26.08 -15.18 27.60
CA SER A 390 -25.16 -16.28 27.34
C SER A 390 -25.68 -17.19 26.22
N HIS A 391 -26.98 -17.51 26.21
CA HIS A 391 -27.58 -18.33 25.14
C HIS A 391 -27.58 -17.63 23.77
N LEU A 392 -27.61 -16.30 23.72
CA LEU A 392 -27.45 -15.56 22.48
C LEU A 392 -26.10 -15.86 21.79
N PHE A 393 -25.02 -16.03 22.57
CA PHE A 393 -23.68 -16.33 22.05
C PHE A 393 -23.32 -17.81 22.03
N ASP A 394 -23.92 -18.61 22.91
CA ASP A 394 -23.67 -20.04 23.04
C ASP A 394 -24.93 -20.83 22.64
N ASN A 395 -25.06 -21.05 21.34
CA ASN A 395 -26.19 -21.78 20.75
C ASN A 395 -25.70 -22.73 19.66
N VAL A 396 -26.59 -23.60 19.18
CA VAL A 396 -26.25 -24.59 18.16
C VAL A 396 -25.77 -23.94 16.84
N ALA A 397 -26.22 -22.73 16.51
CA ALA A 397 -25.79 -22.02 15.30
C ALA A 397 -24.35 -21.49 15.42
N THR A 398 -23.85 -21.17 16.62
CA THR A 398 -22.45 -20.74 16.78
C THR A 398 -21.46 -21.89 16.59
N LEU A 399 -21.86 -23.14 16.87
CA LEU A 399 -21.10 -24.32 16.48
C LEU A 399 -20.98 -24.45 14.95
N PHE A 400 -22.09 -24.29 14.23
CA PHE A 400 -22.08 -24.27 12.77
C PHE A 400 -21.19 -23.15 12.23
N PHE A 401 -21.32 -21.94 12.80
CA PHE A 401 -20.48 -20.79 12.43
C PHE A 401 -18.99 -21.06 12.67
N ALA A 402 -18.60 -21.74 13.75
CA ALA A 402 -17.21 -22.09 14.01
C ALA A 402 -16.62 -23.02 12.94
N ILE A 403 -17.39 -24.03 12.50
CA ILE A 403 -16.98 -24.93 11.40
C ILE A 403 -16.87 -24.14 10.09
N PHE A 404 -17.86 -23.29 9.80
CA PHE A 404 -17.86 -22.40 8.64
C PHE A 404 -16.63 -21.48 8.64
N MET A 405 -16.29 -20.86 9.78
CA MET A 405 -15.11 -19.99 9.89
C MET A 405 -13.81 -20.74 9.62
N GLY A 406 -13.69 -22.01 10.06
CA GLY A 406 -12.56 -22.87 9.71
C GLY A 406 -12.40 -23.07 8.20
N ILE A 407 -13.50 -23.34 7.49
CA ILE A 407 -13.53 -23.49 6.02
C ILE A 407 -13.30 -22.13 5.34
N TRP A 408 -13.87 -21.06 5.86
CA TRP A 408 -13.73 -19.72 5.30
C TRP A 408 -12.28 -19.25 5.34
N VAL A 409 -11.55 -19.49 6.44
CA VAL A 409 -10.12 -19.12 6.53
C VAL A 409 -9.28 -19.86 5.49
N THR A 410 -9.52 -21.14 5.26
CA THR A 410 -8.76 -21.91 4.26
C THR A 410 -9.09 -21.44 2.84
N LEU A 411 -10.36 -21.20 2.53
CA LEU A 411 -10.79 -20.63 1.24
C LEU A 411 -10.21 -19.23 1.03
N PHE A 412 -10.22 -18.37 2.06
CA PHE A 412 -9.65 -17.03 2.01
C PHE A 412 -8.17 -17.06 1.62
N LEU A 413 -7.37 -17.92 2.27
CA LEU A 413 -5.94 -18.02 1.98
C LEU A 413 -5.67 -18.56 0.58
N GLU A 414 -6.40 -19.59 0.13
CA GLU A 414 -6.21 -20.16 -1.22
C GLU A 414 -6.68 -19.22 -2.33
N PHE A 415 -7.80 -18.54 -2.15
CA PHE A 415 -8.27 -17.53 -3.09
C PHE A 415 -7.38 -16.29 -3.10
N TRP A 416 -6.79 -15.90 -1.95
CA TRP A 416 -5.79 -14.85 -1.93
C TRP A 416 -4.55 -15.23 -2.74
N LYS A 417 -4.01 -16.45 -2.58
CA LYS A 417 -2.87 -16.93 -3.39
C LYS A 417 -3.18 -16.87 -4.88
N ARG A 418 -4.38 -17.29 -5.30
CA ARG A 418 -4.83 -17.20 -6.69
C ARG A 418 -4.92 -15.76 -7.18
N ARG A 419 -5.50 -14.85 -6.37
CA ARG A 419 -5.59 -13.43 -6.72
C ARG A 419 -4.22 -12.77 -6.77
N GLN A 420 -3.33 -13.12 -5.84
CA GLN A 420 -1.94 -12.67 -5.82
C GLN A 420 -1.20 -13.12 -7.08
N ALA A 421 -1.30 -14.39 -7.49
CA ALA A 421 -0.66 -14.88 -8.71
C ALA A 421 -1.18 -14.18 -9.97
N ARG A 422 -2.48 -13.86 -10.02
CA ARG A 422 -3.07 -13.06 -11.10
C ARG A 422 -2.50 -11.64 -11.12
N LEU A 423 -2.43 -10.97 -9.97
CA LEU A 423 -1.84 -9.62 -9.86
C LEU A 423 -0.34 -9.63 -10.14
N GLU A 424 0.36 -10.71 -9.80
CA GLU A 424 1.78 -10.88 -10.09
C GLU A 424 2.03 -10.94 -11.60
N TYR A 425 1.13 -11.56 -12.35
CA TYR A 425 1.13 -11.53 -13.82
C TYR A 425 0.70 -10.16 -14.37
N GLU A 426 -0.49 -9.65 -13.99
CA GLU A 426 -1.01 -8.34 -14.45
C GLU A 426 -0.05 -7.17 -14.14
N TRP A 427 0.75 -7.31 -13.08
CA TRP A 427 1.71 -6.30 -12.66
C TRP A 427 3.16 -6.59 -13.02
N ASP A 428 3.41 -7.64 -13.79
CA ASP A 428 4.74 -8.03 -14.27
C ASP A 428 5.77 -8.33 -13.16
N LEU A 429 5.31 -8.77 -11.99
CA LEU A 429 6.11 -8.97 -10.78
C LEU A 429 6.75 -10.35 -10.66
N VAL A 430 6.58 -11.25 -11.63
CA VAL A 430 7.03 -12.65 -11.58
C VAL A 430 8.51 -12.83 -11.21
N ASP A 431 9.40 -11.95 -11.69
CA ASP A 431 10.86 -12.05 -11.46
C ASP A 431 11.37 -11.03 -10.42
N PHE A 432 10.47 -10.28 -9.79
CA PHE A 432 10.84 -9.12 -8.99
C PHE A 432 11.64 -9.48 -7.73
N GLU A 433 11.40 -10.65 -7.13
CA GLU A 433 12.08 -11.06 -5.89
C GLU A 433 13.55 -11.39 -6.13
N GLU A 434 13.86 -12.11 -7.22
CA GLU A 434 15.24 -12.46 -7.59
C GLU A 434 16.03 -11.21 -8.00
N GLU A 435 15.41 -10.33 -8.78
CA GLU A 435 16.01 -9.06 -9.21
C GLU A 435 16.27 -8.12 -8.01
N GLN A 436 15.31 -8.00 -7.08
CA GLN A 436 15.52 -7.21 -5.88
C GLN A 436 16.60 -7.79 -4.97
N GLN A 437 16.68 -9.12 -4.79
CA GLN A 437 17.72 -9.73 -3.96
C GLN A 437 19.13 -9.48 -4.51
N GLN A 438 19.32 -9.54 -5.82
CA GLN A 438 20.60 -9.26 -6.47
C GLN A 438 20.96 -7.76 -6.48
N LEU A 439 19.97 -6.89 -6.69
CA LEU A 439 20.18 -5.44 -6.80
C LEU A 439 20.14 -4.69 -5.46
N GLN A 440 19.64 -5.30 -4.37
CA GLN A 440 19.50 -4.67 -3.06
C GLN A 440 20.38 -5.30 -1.96
N LEU A 441 21.65 -5.62 -2.26
CA LEU A 441 22.66 -5.60 -1.19
C LEU A 441 22.62 -4.20 -0.56
N ARG A 442 22.12 -4.14 0.68
CA ARG A 442 21.83 -2.86 1.34
C ARG A 442 23.16 -2.09 1.46
N PRO A 443 23.24 -0.83 0.99
CA PRO A 443 24.47 -0.04 1.06
C PRO A 443 25.15 0.02 2.44
N GLU A 444 24.34 0.05 3.49
CA GLU A 444 24.81 0.09 4.88
C GLU A 444 25.55 -1.20 5.29
N TYR A 445 25.21 -2.34 4.68
CA TYR A 445 25.86 -3.63 4.89
C TYR A 445 27.26 -3.65 4.25
N GLU A 446 27.34 -3.33 2.96
CA GLU A 446 28.59 -3.18 2.22
C GLU A 446 29.56 -2.17 2.86
N ALA A 447 29.05 -1.07 3.42
CA ALA A 447 29.87 -0.06 4.09
C ALA A 447 30.50 -0.54 5.41
N LYS A 448 29.88 -1.51 6.10
CA LYS A 448 30.35 -2.05 7.38
C LYS A 448 31.26 -3.27 7.20
N CYS A 449 31.09 -4.01 6.12
CA CYS A 449 31.89 -5.20 5.83
C CYS A 449 33.30 -4.84 5.36
N THR A 450 34.30 -5.10 6.20
CA THR A 450 35.72 -4.97 5.82
C THR A 450 36.21 -6.19 5.06
N GLN A 451 35.60 -7.36 5.27
CA GLN A 451 35.99 -8.63 4.64
C GLN A 451 35.11 -8.91 3.42
N LYS A 452 35.75 -9.30 2.31
CA LYS A 452 35.09 -9.75 1.09
C LYS A 452 35.48 -11.20 0.83
N ARG A 453 34.51 -12.01 0.40
CA ARG A 453 34.72 -13.40 -0.01
C ARG A 453 34.23 -13.56 -1.44
N LYS A 454 34.97 -14.29 -2.26
CA LYS A 454 34.53 -14.64 -3.61
C LYS A 454 33.38 -15.64 -3.50
N ASN A 455 32.23 -15.30 -4.06
CA ASN A 455 31.09 -16.22 -4.13
C ASN A 455 31.44 -17.36 -5.11
N PRO A 456 31.26 -18.64 -4.73
CA PRO A 456 31.57 -19.77 -5.60
C PRO A 456 30.71 -19.82 -6.88
N VAL A 457 29.50 -19.27 -6.86
CA VAL A 457 28.54 -19.32 -7.97
C VAL A 457 28.71 -18.11 -8.89
N THR A 458 28.60 -16.90 -8.37
CA THR A 458 28.67 -15.66 -9.18
C THR A 458 30.11 -15.26 -9.52
N GLN A 459 31.11 -15.84 -8.86
CA GLN A 459 32.53 -15.46 -8.98
C GLN A 459 32.84 -13.99 -8.62
N GLU A 460 31.86 -13.27 -8.09
CA GLU A 460 32.00 -11.89 -7.65
C GLU A 460 32.50 -11.80 -6.20
N LEU A 461 33.16 -10.68 -5.87
CA LEU A 461 33.66 -10.40 -4.53
C LEU A 461 32.56 -9.79 -3.67
N GLU A 462 31.88 -10.62 -2.90
CA GLU A 462 30.78 -10.20 -2.04
C GLU A 462 31.25 -9.88 -0.60
N PRO A 463 30.64 -8.88 0.06
CA PRO A 463 30.89 -8.61 1.48
C PRO A 463 30.44 -9.77 2.37
N TYR A 464 31.34 -10.29 3.21
CA TYR A 464 31.07 -11.43 4.10
C TYR A 464 31.18 -11.03 5.58
N LEU A 465 30.20 -11.43 6.40
CA LEU A 465 30.24 -11.31 7.85
C LEU A 465 30.54 -12.65 8.54
N PRO A 466 31.37 -12.64 9.61
CA PRO A 466 31.65 -13.85 10.36
C PRO A 466 30.40 -14.37 11.09
N LEU A 467 30.15 -15.68 10.95
CA LEU A 467 29.01 -16.39 11.55
C LEU A 467 28.91 -16.19 13.08
N THR A 468 30.04 -16.02 13.77
CA THR A 468 30.06 -15.78 15.23
C THR A 468 29.38 -14.48 15.62
N SER A 469 29.54 -13.41 14.83
CA SER A 469 28.86 -12.13 15.09
C SER A 469 27.36 -12.22 14.81
N GLN A 470 26.98 -13.00 13.78
CA GLN A 470 25.57 -13.26 13.46
C GLN A 470 24.88 -14.07 14.57
N ALA A 471 25.56 -15.09 15.10
CA ALA A 471 25.05 -15.92 16.20
C ALA A 471 24.82 -15.10 17.47
N ILE A 472 25.77 -14.26 17.89
CA ILE A 472 25.61 -13.38 19.07
C ILE A 472 24.39 -12.47 18.92
N ARG A 473 24.19 -11.89 17.73
CA ARG A 473 23.05 -11.00 17.46
C ARG A 473 21.73 -11.76 17.41
N PHE A 474 21.71 -12.97 16.87
CA PHE A 474 20.53 -13.84 16.90
C PHE A 474 20.17 -14.20 18.34
N CYS A 475 21.16 -14.52 19.18
CA CYS A 475 20.95 -14.72 20.62
C CYS A 475 20.35 -13.48 21.29
N ILE A 476 20.89 -12.28 21.04
CA ILE A 476 20.35 -11.02 21.59
C ILE A 476 18.90 -10.78 21.11
N SER A 477 18.61 -11.04 19.84
CA SER A 477 17.26 -10.93 19.29
C SER A 477 16.31 -11.94 19.96
N GLY A 478 16.73 -13.20 20.09
CA GLY A 478 15.94 -14.26 20.70
C GLY A 478 15.65 -14.01 22.17
N THR A 479 16.67 -13.65 22.96
CA THR A 479 16.49 -13.32 24.39
C THR A 479 15.53 -12.15 24.58
N THR A 480 15.59 -11.14 23.71
CA THR A 480 14.71 -9.98 23.82
C THR A 480 13.26 -10.31 23.44
N VAL A 481 13.03 -11.14 22.41
CA VAL A 481 11.68 -11.61 22.08
C VAL A 481 11.09 -12.45 23.20
N LEU A 482 11.87 -13.38 23.78
CA LEU A 482 11.43 -14.20 24.91
C LEU A 482 11.12 -13.35 26.15
N PHE A 483 11.94 -12.33 26.42
CA PHE A 483 11.69 -11.37 27.50
C PHE A 483 10.36 -10.63 27.29
N TRP A 484 10.07 -10.19 26.07
CA TRP A 484 8.79 -9.53 25.74
C TRP A 484 7.57 -10.46 25.89
N ILE A 485 7.68 -11.72 25.45
CA ILE A 485 6.63 -12.72 25.65
C ILE A 485 6.39 -12.94 27.15
N SER A 486 7.45 -13.06 27.95
CA SER A 486 7.36 -13.19 29.40
C SER A 486 6.67 -11.99 30.06
N LEU A 487 6.98 -10.77 29.61
CA LEU A 487 6.36 -9.54 30.11
C LEU A 487 4.85 -9.52 29.84
N ILE A 488 4.42 -9.90 28.64
CA ILE A 488 2.99 -10.01 28.31
C ILE A 488 2.31 -11.03 29.21
N ILE A 489 2.88 -12.22 29.40
CA ILE A 489 2.32 -13.25 30.28
C ILE A 489 2.23 -12.74 31.73
N ALA A 490 3.28 -12.08 32.24
CA ALA A 490 3.29 -11.50 33.58
C ALA A 490 2.20 -10.43 33.74
N SER A 491 1.99 -9.60 32.72
CA SER A 491 0.92 -8.59 32.72
C SER A 491 -0.48 -9.22 32.76
N MET A 492 -0.70 -10.33 32.03
CA MET A 492 -1.96 -11.07 32.07
C MET A 492 -2.23 -11.64 33.47
N ILE A 493 -1.20 -12.23 34.09
CA ILE A 493 -1.29 -12.74 35.47
C ILE A 493 -1.61 -11.59 36.45
N ALA A 494 -0.96 -10.44 36.31
CA ALA A 494 -1.20 -9.27 37.15
C ALA A 494 -2.65 -8.77 37.04
N VAL A 495 -3.22 -8.74 35.84
CA VAL A 495 -4.65 -8.37 35.62
C VAL A 495 -5.59 -9.38 36.26
N ILE A 496 -5.28 -10.69 36.20
CA ILE A 496 -6.08 -11.72 36.87
C ILE A 496 -6.06 -11.52 38.40
N VAL A 497 -4.88 -11.30 38.98
CA VAL A 497 -4.74 -11.04 40.42
C VAL A 497 -5.47 -9.76 40.82
N TYR A 498 -5.34 -8.69 40.03
CA TYR A 498 -6.07 -7.45 40.24
C TYR A 498 -7.59 -7.69 40.25
N ARG A 499 -8.12 -8.45 39.28
CA ARG A 499 -9.55 -8.78 39.21
C ARG A 499 -10.03 -9.49 40.48
N LEU A 500 -9.27 -10.47 40.97
CA LEU A 500 -9.60 -11.20 42.20
C LEU A 500 -9.58 -10.27 43.43
N ALA A 501 -8.57 -9.41 43.55
CA ALA A 501 -8.44 -8.48 44.67
C ALA A 501 -9.55 -7.41 44.68
N VAL A 502 -9.86 -6.82 43.53
CA VAL A 502 -10.89 -5.79 43.41
C VAL A 502 -12.28 -6.39 43.60
N TYR A 503 -12.53 -7.61 43.12
CA TYR A 503 -13.78 -8.31 43.40
C TYR A 503 -14.00 -8.51 44.90
N ALA A 504 -12.98 -8.97 45.63
CA ALA A 504 -13.05 -9.10 47.09
C ALA A 504 -13.26 -7.74 47.79
N ALA A 505 -12.59 -6.69 47.32
CA ALA A 505 -12.74 -5.34 47.87
C ALA A 505 -14.17 -4.80 47.66
N PHE A 506 -14.71 -4.88 46.44
CA PHE A 506 -16.08 -4.42 46.14
C PHE A 506 -17.15 -5.23 46.88
N ALA A 507 -16.95 -6.54 47.07
CA ALA A 507 -17.84 -7.35 47.89
C ALA A 507 -17.91 -6.83 49.33
N SER A 508 -16.77 -6.50 49.93
CA SER A 508 -16.72 -5.95 51.31
C SER A 508 -17.26 -4.51 51.46
N ILE A 509 -17.07 -3.66 50.45
CA ILE A 509 -17.53 -2.25 50.47
C ILE A 509 -19.06 -2.18 50.32
N MET A 510 -19.64 -3.07 49.51
CA MET A 510 -21.08 -3.12 49.30
C MET A 510 -21.86 -3.60 50.55
N GLU A 511 -21.17 -4.24 51.49
CA GLU A 511 -21.70 -4.63 52.81
C GLU A 511 -21.77 -3.44 53.80
N THR A 512 -20.99 -2.37 53.58
CA THR A 512 -20.83 -1.27 54.56
C THR A 512 -21.63 -0.01 54.26
N THR A 513 -22.22 0.12 53.06
CA THR A 513 -22.95 1.34 52.65
C THR A 513 -24.37 1.02 52.18
N GLU A 514 -25.33 1.13 53.11
CA GLU A 514 -26.79 1.07 52.85
C GLU A 514 -27.30 2.20 51.90
N THR A 515 -26.45 3.14 51.49
CA THR A 515 -26.85 4.38 50.79
C THR A 515 -26.77 4.34 49.26
N LEU A 516 -26.36 3.22 48.66
CA LEU A 516 -26.21 3.06 47.20
C LEU A 516 -27.31 2.19 46.55
N GLN A 517 -28.52 2.19 47.10
CA GLN A 517 -29.67 1.46 46.56
C GLN A 517 -30.05 1.79 45.10
N PRO A 518 -29.90 3.02 44.55
CA PRO A 518 -30.31 3.28 43.16
C PRO A 518 -29.27 2.85 42.11
N ILE A 519 -28.05 2.48 42.51
CA ILE A 519 -26.95 2.12 41.57
C ILE A 519 -26.72 0.59 41.53
N ARG A 520 -27.31 -0.16 42.46
CA ARG A 520 -27.21 -1.63 42.58
C ARG A 520 -27.70 -2.40 41.34
N GLY A 521 -28.63 -1.82 40.57
CA GLY A 521 -29.19 -2.44 39.36
C GLY A 521 -28.33 -2.28 38.10
N LEU A 522 -27.46 -1.27 38.03
CA LEU A 522 -26.66 -0.97 36.84
C LEU A 522 -25.19 -1.42 36.97
N LEU A 523 -24.66 -1.46 38.20
CA LEU A 523 -23.27 -1.84 38.48
C LEU A 523 -23.25 -3.10 39.36
N THR A 524 -23.41 -4.27 38.75
CA THR A 524 -23.03 -5.51 39.44
C THR A 524 -21.52 -5.46 39.70
N PRO A 525 -21.03 -5.93 40.86
CA PRO A 525 -19.59 -5.95 41.17
C PRO A 525 -18.79 -6.76 40.14
N GLN A 526 -19.43 -7.72 39.48
CA GLN A 526 -18.85 -8.49 38.37
C GLN A 526 -18.70 -7.66 37.10
N LEU A 527 -19.71 -6.85 36.72
CA LEU A 527 -19.61 -5.97 35.56
C LEU A 527 -18.56 -4.87 35.80
N ALA A 528 -18.59 -4.23 36.97
CA ALA A 528 -17.63 -3.19 37.36
C ALA A 528 -16.16 -3.69 37.36
N THR A 529 -15.91 -4.88 37.90
CA THR A 529 -14.58 -5.50 37.89
C THR A 529 -14.14 -5.93 36.50
N SER A 530 -15.05 -6.46 35.67
CA SER A 530 -14.72 -6.87 34.29
C SER A 530 -14.39 -5.68 33.39
N VAL A 531 -15.14 -4.58 33.51
CA VAL A 531 -14.93 -3.35 32.71
C VAL A 531 -13.64 -2.65 33.13
N THR A 532 -13.39 -2.49 34.43
CA THR A 532 -12.16 -1.86 34.93
C THR A 532 -10.92 -2.70 34.62
N ALA A 533 -10.98 -4.03 34.77
CA ALA A 533 -9.90 -4.92 34.39
C ALA A 533 -9.62 -4.89 32.89
N SER A 534 -10.66 -4.89 32.04
CA SER A 534 -10.50 -4.80 30.59
C SER A 534 -9.88 -3.48 30.15
N PHE A 535 -10.30 -2.37 30.76
CA PHE A 535 -9.72 -1.05 30.51
C PHE A 535 -8.25 -0.97 30.93
N LEU A 536 -7.89 -1.45 32.12
CA LEU A 536 -6.50 -1.48 32.58
C LEU A 536 -5.64 -2.38 31.69
N ASN A 537 -6.15 -3.54 31.29
CA ASN A 537 -5.46 -4.43 30.35
C ASN A 537 -5.20 -3.73 29.01
N PHE A 538 -6.19 -3.01 28.47
CA PHE A 538 -6.03 -2.23 27.25
C PHE A 538 -4.94 -1.14 27.38
N VAL A 539 -4.95 -0.38 28.48
CA VAL A 539 -3.94 0.66 28.75
C VAL A 539 -2.53 0.05 28.83
N ILE A 540 -2.38 -1.08 29.53
CA ILE A 540 -1.10 -1.79 29.64
C ILE A 540 -0.62 -2.26 28.26
N ILE A 541 -1.49 -2.90 27.47
CA ILE A 541 -1.16 -3.38 26.11
C ILE A 541 -0.75 -2.21 25.22
N MET A 542 -1.45 -1.07 25.27
CA MET A 542 -1.09 0.13 24.50
C MET A 542 0.30 0.68 24.87
N ILE A 543 0.62 0.74 26.16
CA ILE A 543 1.95 1.18 26.64
C ILE A 543 3.03 0.19 26.20
N LEU A 544 2.78 -1.11 26.36
CA LEU A 544 3.72 -2.16 25.96
C LEU A 544 3.97 -2.17 24.45
N ASN A 545 2.93 -2.00 23.63
CA ASN A 545 3.06 -1.92 22.17
C ASN A 545 3.93 -0.73 21.74
N PHE A 546 3.72 0.45 22.35
CA PHE A 546 4.54 1.63 22.06
C PHE A 546 6.03 1.40 22.40
N LEU A 547 6.31 0.80 23.55
CA LEU A 547 7.68 0.45 23.95
C LEU A 547 8.28 -0.65 23.06
N TYR A 548 7.47 -1.66 22.71
CA TYR A 548 7.87 -2.76 21.84
C TYR A 548 8.26 -2.27 20.46
N GLU A 549 7.48 -1.38 19.84
CA GLU A 549 7.78 -0.83 18.51
C GLU A 549 9.16 -0.14 18.49
N ARG A 550 9.44 0.70 19.50
CA ARG A 550 10.73 1.40 19.62
C ARG A 550 11.90 0.43 19.78
N ILE A 551 11.75 -0.56 20.65
CA ILE A 551 12.78 -1.57 20.90
C ILE A 551 12.95 -2.48 19.67
N ALA A 552 11.86 -2.89 19.02
CA ALA A 552 11.88 -3.71 17.82
C ALA A 552 12.60 -3.01 16.67
N ILE A 553 12.36 -1.71 16.46
CA ILE A 553 13.10 -0.91 15.47
C ILE A 553 14.59 -0.88 15.83
N TRP A 554 14.94 -0.60 17.09
CA TRP A 554 16.34 -0.55 17.53
C TRP A 554 17.08 -1.89 17.35
N ILE A 555 16.45 -3.01 17.74
CA ILE A 555 17.00 -4.36 17.55
C ILE A 555 17.14 -4.66 16.06
N THR A 556 16.12 -4.32 15.28
CA THR A 556 16.11 -4.62 13.86
C THR A 556 17.16 -3.79 13.13
N ASP A 557 17.42 -2.55 13.52
CA ASP A 557 18.51 -1.75 12.97
C ASP A 557 19.87 -2.29 13.41
N MET A 558 19.99 -2.82 14.63
CA MET A 558 21.19 -3.55 15.05
C MET A 558 21.42 -4.82 14.19
N GLY A 559 20.36 -5.55 13.85
CA GLY A 559 20.40 -6.80 13.08
C GLY A 559 20.52 -6.63 11.56
N ARG A 560 19.71 -5.76 10.94
CA ARG A 560 19.65 -5.50 9.48
C ARG A 560 20.93 -4.90 8.93
N ASN A 561 21.71 -4.21 9.76
CA ASN A 561 23.00 -3.66 9.37
C ASN A 561 24.06 -4.74 9.01
N THR A 562 23.72 -6.02 9.14
CA THR A 562 24.65 -7.16 9.03
C THR A 562 23.99 -8.42 8.46
N LYS A 563 22.83 -8.36 7.83
CA LYS A 563 22.28 -9.54 7.13
C LYS A 563 22.83 -9.63 5.71
N ASN A 564 23.54 -10.71 5.44
CA ASN A 564 23.68 -11.23 4.07
C ASN A 564 22.27 -11.59 3.58
N PRO A 565 21.90 -11.35 2.32
CA PRO A 565 20.57 -11.65 1.78
C PRO A 565 20.34 -13.16 1.55
N PHE A 566 20.92 -14.03 2.39
CA PHE A 566 20.72 -15.48 2.36
C PHE A 566 19.93 -15.93 3.58
#